data_AF-A0A2M7PTP5-F1
#
_entry.id   AF-A0A2M7PTP5-F1
#
_cell.length_a   1.000
_cell.length_b   1.000
_cell.length_c   1.000
_cell.angle_alpha   90.00
_cell.angle_beta   90.00
_cell.angle_gamma   90.00
#
_symmetry.space_group_name_H-M   'P 1'
#
loop_
_entity.id
_entity.type
_entity.pdbx_description
1 polymer ?
#
loop_
_entity_poly.entity_id
_entity_poly.type
_entity_poly.pdbx_seq_one_letter_code
_entity_poly.pdbx_strand_id
1 'polypeptide(L)'
;MNKFYKYLPLVFASILIIGIWAGTMLPQNNNPNNPLFPAASPGYNKVSDILDYIVHDYVDSVELETIQTDAIKGMLEDLDPHSAYITAEEFHQVNDPLLGSFEGIGISFRIEKDTITVINPIPGGPSEKVGLMAGDRIINV
;
A
#
# COMPACT_ATOMS: atom_id res chain seq x y z
N MET A 1 -36.98 -1.07 -61.72
CA MET A 1 -36.17 -1.35 -60.51
C MET A 1 -36.59 -0.38 -59.42
N ASN A 2 -37.17 -0.84 -58.32
CA ASN A 2 -37.76 0.04 -57.30
C ASN A 2 -36.69 0.93 -56.65
N LYS A 3 -36.94 2.25 -56.64
CA LYS A 3 -36.07 3.26 -55.98
C LYS A 3 -35.83 2.97 -54.49
N PHE A 4 -36.68 2.13 -53.89
CA PHE A 4 -36.58 1.66 -52.51
C PHE A 4 -35.24 0.97 -52.17
N TYR A 5 -34.72 0.11 -53.06
CA TYR A 5 -33.46 -0.60 -52.82
C TYR A 5 -32.22 0.30 -52.83
N LYS A 6 -32.34 1.53 -53.38
CA LYS A 6 -31.26 2.52 -53.38
C LYS A 6 -31.01 3.12 -51.98
N TYR A 7 -32.05 3.22 -51.16
CA TYR A 7 -31.97 3.82 -49.81
C TYR A 7 -31.83 2.78 -48.69
N LEU A 8 -32.05 1.52 -49.01
CA LEU A 8 -31.89 0.39 -48.10
C LEU A 8 -30.54 0.38 -47.34
N PRO A 9 -29.35 0.59 -47.95
CA PRO A 9 -28.10 0.62 -47.19
C PRO A 9 -28.03 1.79 -46.19
N LEU A 10 -28.68 2.91 -46.49
CA LEU A 10 -28.68 4.09 -45.62
C LEU A 10 -29.54 3.86 -44.37
N VAL A 11 -30.66 3.16 -44.52
CA VAL A 11 -31.53 2.75 -43.41
C VAL A 11 -30.81 1.76 -42.48
N PHE A 12 -30.08 0.79 -43.04
CA PHE A 12 -29.27 -0.14 -42.23
C PHE A 12 -28.15 0.57 -41.47
N ALA A 13 -27.45 1.52 -42.10
CA ALA A 13 -26.42 2.31 -41.44
C ALA A 13 -27.00 3.13 -40.27
N SER A 14 -28.16 3.77 -40.46
CA SER A 14 -28.81 4.52 -39.38
C SER A 14 -29.22 3.64 -38.21
N ILE A 15 -29.75 2.43 -38.48
CA ILE A 15 -30.13 1.47 -37.43
C ILE A 15 -28.90 1.01 -36.65
N LEU A 16 -27.78 0.77 -37.34
CA LEU A 16 -26.54 0.33 -36.71
C LEU A 16 -25.96 1.42 -35.80
N ILE A 17 -25.94 2.68 -36.25
CA ILE A 17 -25.48 3.82 -35.45
C ILE A 17 -26.34 4.00 -34.19
N ILE A 18 -27.68 3.92 -34.33
CA ILE A 18 -28.61 4.04 -33.21
C ILE A 18 -28.42 2.87 -32.24
N GLY A 19 -28.21 1.65 -32.74
CA GLY A 19 -27.97 0.46 -31.93
C GLY A 19 -26.71 0.56 -31.09
N ILE A 20 -25.60 1.03 -31.67
CA ILE A 20 -24.35 1.27 -30.92
C ILE A 20 -24.56 2.34 -29.84
N TRP A 21 -25.21 3.45 -30.21
CA TRP A 21 -25.47 4.55 -29.27
C TRP A 21 -26.35 4.12 -28.09
N ALA A 22 -27.45 3.40 -28.37
CA ALA A 22 -28.31 2.83 -27.35
C ALA A 22 -27.58 1.79 -26.47
N GLY A 23 -26.70 0.99 -27.07
CA GLY A 23 -25.86 0.02 -26.35
C GLY A 23 -24.93 0.67 -25.31
N THR A 24 -24.43 1.88 -25.58
CA THR A 24 -23.60 2.63 -24.62
C THR A 24 -24.38 3.24 -23.44
N MET A 25 -25.72 3.32 -23.51
CA MET A 25 -26.55 3.83 -22.41
C MET A 25 -26.97 2.75 -21.41
N LEU A 26 -26.77 1.46 -21.69
CA LEU A 26 -27.05 0.41 -20.72
C LEU A 26 -26.01 0.47 -19.58
N PRO A 27 -26.43 0.31 -18.31
CA PRO A 27 -25.50 0.30 -17.18
C PRO A 27 -24.51 -0.85 -17.35
N GLN A 28 -23.28 -0.52 -17.72
CA GLN A 28 -22.20 -1.49 -17.84
C GLN A 28 -21.77 -1.89 -16.44
N ASN A 29 -21.93 -3.17 -16.11
CA ASN A 29 -21.19 -3.78 -15.02
C ASN A 29 -19.72 -3.74 -15.45
N ASN A 30 -18.98 -2.75 -14.95
CA ASN A 30 -17.56 -2.52 -15.25
C ASN A 30 -16.72 -3.63 -14.61
N ASN A 31 -16.90 -4.87 -15.06
CA ASN A 31 -16.00 -5.96 -14.73
C ASN A 31 -14.73 -5.74 -15.55
N PRO A 32 -13.59 -5.36 -14.93
CA PRO A 32 -12.36 -5.02 -15.64
C PRO A 32 -11.81 -6.20 -16.47
N ASN A 33 -12.28 -7.41 -16.20
CA ASN A 33 -11.74 -8.64 -16.77
C ASN A 33 -12.34 -9.01 -18.14
N ASN A 34 -13.39 -8.33 -18.61
CA ASN A 34 -13.98 -8.58 -19.94
C ASN A 34 -14.78 -7.37 -20.48
N PRO A 35 -14.11 -6.30 -20.93
CA PRO A 35 -14.82 -5.19 -21.57
C PRO A 35 -15.36 -5.61 -22.95
N LEU A 36 -16.66 -5.41 -23.17
CA LEU A 36 -17.37 -5.69 -24.44
C LEU A 36 -16.80 -4.91 -25.65
N PHE A 37 -16.12 -3.80 -25.39
CA PHE A 37 -15.28 -3.08 -26.35
C PHE A 37 -13.89 -3.03 -25.75
N PRO A 38 -12.88 -3.69 -26.34
CA PRO A 38 -11.50 -3.52 -25.89
C PRO A 38 -11.10 -2.08 -26.20
N ALA A 39 -11.26 -1.20 -25.21
CA ALA A 39 -10.57 0.08 -25.19
C ALA A 39 -9.09 -0.22 -25.39
N ALA A 40 -8.45 0.56 -26.27
CA ALA A 40 -7.05 0.42 -26.69
C ALA A 40 -6.20 -0.31 -25.66
N SER A 41 -5.62 -1.45 -26.06
CA SER A 41 -4.85 -2.37 -25.23
C SER A 41 -4.20 -1.66 -24.04
N PRO A 42 -4.65 -1.93 -22.79
CA PRO A 42 -3.85 -1.54 -21.64
C PRO A 42 -2.46 -2.12 -21.92
N GLY A 43 -1.42 -1.28 -21.87
CA GLY A 43 -0.05 -1.75 -22.10
C GLY A 43 0.18 -3.02 -21.28
N TYR A 44 0.76 -4.04 -21.91
CA TYR A 44 1.03 -5.33 -21.28
C TYR A 44 1.75 -5.12 -19.95
N ASN A 45 1.04 -5.29 -18.84
CA ASN A 45 1.51 -5.05 -17.49
C ASN A 45 1.79 -6.40 -16.84
N LYS A 46 2.98 -6.95 -17.13
CA LYS A 46 3.41 -8.28 -16.64
C LYS A 46 3.21 -8.46 -15.12
N VAL A 47 3.38 -7.40 -14.33
CA VAL A 47 3.17 -7.43 -12.87
C VAL A 47 1.70 -7.63 -12.52
N SER A 48 0.77 -6.95 -13.20
CA SER A 48 -0.66 -7.09 -12.99
C SER A 48 -1.13 -8.50 -13.34
N ASP A 49 -0.69 -9.01 -14.49
CA ASP A 49 -1.08 -10.34 -14.95
C ASP A 49 -0.63 -11.43 -13.97
N ILE A 50 0.61 -11.33 -13.47
CA ILE A 50 1.13 -12.28 -12.47
C ILE A 50 0.34 -12.19 -11.18
N LEU A 51 0.01 -10.98 -10.72
CA LEU A 51 -0.79 -10.79 -9.50
C LEU A 51 -2.18 -11.43 -9.66
N ASP A 52 -2.82 -11.23 -10.81
CA ASP A 52 -4.13 -11.83 -11.12
C ASP A 52 -4.07 -13.37 -11.16
N TYR A 53 -3.01 -13.95 -11.74
CA TYR A 53 -2.80 -15.40 -11.72
C TYR A 53 -2.60 -15.93 -10.30
N ILE A 54 -1.83 -15.24 -9.46
CA ILE A 54 -1.63 -15.68 -8.07
C ILE A 54 -2.95 -15.61 -7.30
N VAL A 55 -3.76 -14.57 -7.49
CA VAL A 55 -5.01 -14.42 -6.74
C VAL A 55 -6.05 -15.47 -7.16
N HIS A 56 -6.11 -15.83 -8.45
CA HIS A 56 -7.14 -16.74 -8.97
C HIS A 56 -6.73 -18.21 -9.01
N ASP A 57 -5.47 -18.51 -9.31
CA ASP A 57 -5.01 -19.88 -9.60
C ASP A 57 -4.14 -20.48 -8.48
N TYR A 58 -3.84 -19.73 -7.42
CA TYR A 58 -3.08 -20.26 -6.29
C TYR A 58 -3.93 -21.18 -5.40
N VAL A 59 -3.28 -22.19 -4.83
CA VAL A 59 -3.94 -23.27 -4.07
C VAL A 59 -4.56 -22.78 -2.76
N ASP A 60 -3.93 -21.81 -2.12
CA ASP A 60 -4.38 -21.23 -0.86
C ASP A 60 -5.01 -19.85 -1.06
N SER A 61 -5.85 -19.42 -0.13
CA SER A 61 -6.34 -18.05 -0.11
C SER A 61 -5.18 -17.09 0.16
N VAL A 62 -4.94 -16.16 -0.77
CA VAL A 62 -3.91 -15.14 -0.61
C VAL A 62 -4.55 -13.77 -0.51
N GLU A 63 -4.08 -12.97 0.43
CA GLU A 63 -4.54 -11.59 0.63
C GLU A 63 -3.79 -10.66 -0.32
N LEU A 64 -4.54 -9.96 -1.18
CA LEU A 64 -3.99 -9.10 -2.24
C LEU A 64 -3.06 -8.02 -1.66
N GLU A 65 -3.45 -7.41 -0.54
CA GLU A 65 -2.71 -6.34 0.11
C GLU A 65 -1.33 -6.79 0.59
N THR A 66 -1.24 -8.01 1.13
CA THR A 66 0.02 -8.61 1.57
C THR A 66 0.96 -8.84 0.38
N ILE A 67 0.48 -9.46 -0.70
CA ILE A 67 1.31 -9.73 -1.89
C ILE A 67 1.81 -8.43 -2.50
N GLN A 68 0.95 -7.41 -2.59
CA GLN A 68 1.35 -6.11 -3.15
C GLN A 68 2.45 -5.47 -2.32
N THR A 69 2.30 -5.48 -0.99
CA THR A 69 3.30 -4.93 -0.07
C THR A 69 4.63 -5.67 -0.20
N ASP A 70 4.60 -7.00 -0.22
CA ASP A 70 5.79 -7.84 -0.36
C ASP A 70 6.48 -7.66 -1.71
N ALA A 71 5.70 -7.55 -2.79
CA ALA A 71 6.23 -7.26 -4.13
C ALA A 71 6.92 -5.90 -4.18
N ILE A 72 6.34 -4.86 -3.55
CA ILE A 72 6.97 -3.54 -3.47
C ILE A 72 8.26 -3.60 -2.66
N LYS A 73 8.26 -4.26 -1.49
CA LYS A 73 9.44 -4.42 -0.63
C LYS A 73 10.58 -5.11 -1.41
N GLY A 74 10.30 -6.22 -2.09
CA GLY A 74 11.29 -6.94 -2.90
C GLY A 74 11.83 -6.12 -4.09
N MET A 75 10.99 -5.34 -4.77
CA MET A 75 11.44 -4.46 -5.85
C MET A 75 12.38 -3.35 -5.37
N LEU A 76 12.19 -2.84 -4.14
CA LEU A 76 13.03 -1.78 -3.58
C LEU A 76 14.35 -2.30 -3.00
N GLU A 77 14.35 -3.51 -2.45
CA GLU A 77 15.56 -4.16 -1.90
C GLU A 77 16.67 -4.32 -2.96
N ASP A 78 16.28 -4.66 -4.20
CA ASP A 78 17.20 -4.79 -5.33
C ASP A 78 17.64 -3.44 -5.93
N LEU A 79 16.91 -2.35 -5.65
CA LEU A 79 17.15 -1.04 -6.27
C LEU A 79 18.28 -0.29 -5.57
N ASP A 80 18.21 -0.16 -4.24
CA ASP A 80 19.21 0.53 -3.41
C ASP A 80 19.05 0.11 -1.93
N PRO A 81 20.15 -0.20 -1.21
CA PRO A 81 20.16 -0.42 0.24
C PRO A 81 19.48 0.65 1.12
N HIS A 82 19.27 1.86 0.60
CA HIS A 82 18.60 2.95 1.31
C HIS A 82 17.13 3.16 0.93
N SER A 83 16.60 2.38 -0.02
CA SER A 83 15.19 2.44 -0.41
C SER A 83 14.37 1.42 0.40
N ALA A 84 13.37 1.91 1.12
CA ALA A 84 12.45 1.06 1.89
C ALA A 84 11.01 1.52 1.69
N TYR A 85 10.08 0.56 1.66
CA TYR A 85 8.65 0.82 1.70
C TYR A 85 8.15 0.73 3.14
N ILE A 86 7.44 1.77 3.58
CA ILE A 86 6.87 1.88 4.93
C ILE A 86 5.35 1.82 4.78
N THR A 87 4.71 0.84 5.42
CA THR A 87 3.24 0.74 5.41
C THR A 87 2.60 1.81 6.30
N ALA A 88 1.29 2.03 6.15
CA ALA A 88 0.56 2.96 7.02
C ALA A 88 0.64 2.56 8.51
N GLU A 89 0.71 1.26 8.79
CA GLU A 89 0.82 0.70 10.14
C GLU A 89 2.24 0.89 10.71
N GLU A 90 3.26 0.72 9.88
CA GLU A 90 4.67 0.91 10.25
C GLU A 90 5.05 2.40 10.37
N PHE A 91 4.27 3.30 9.74
CA PHE A 91 4.58 4.74 9.67
C PHE A 91 4.82 5.36 11.03
N HIS A 92 3.98 5.03 12.03
CA HIS A 92 4.14 5.57 13.38
C HIS A 92 5.41 5.07 14.04
N GLN A 93 5.68 3.76 14.01
CA GLN A 93 6.90 3.19 14.59
C GLN A 93 8.18 3.77 14.00
N VAL A 94 8.20 4.03 12.69
CA VAL A 94 9.37 4.62 12.03
C VAL A 94 9.53 6.10 12.37
N ASN A 95 8.43 6.84 12.56
CA ASN A 95 8.47 8.27 12.86
C ASN A 95 8.60 8.60 14.35
N ASP A 96 8.15 7.75 15.26
CA ASP A 96 8.21 7.97 16.71
C ASP A 96 9.63 8.34 17.21
N PRO A 97 10.72 7.65 16.79
CA PRO A 97 12.08 8.08 17.14
C PRO A 97 12.51 9.38 16.46
N LEU A 98 11.97 9.72 15.29
CA LEU A 98 12.27 10.96 14.56
C LEU A 98 11.59 12.18 15.17
N LEU A 99 10.36 12.00 15.64
CA LEU A 99 9.57 13.03 16.31
C LEU A 99 10.04 13.30 17.75
N GLY A 100 11.00 12.50 18.23
CA GLY A 100 11.52 12.64 19.58
C GLY A 100 10.47 12.32 20.63
N SER A 101 9.58 11.36 20.35
CA SER A 101 8.83 10.72 21.43
C SER A 101 9.86 10.00 22.29
N PHE A 102 10.25 10.64 23.39
CA PHE A 102 11.13 10.05 24.39
C PHE A 102 10.38 8.88 25.04
N GLU A 103 10.36 7.74 24.37
CA GLU A 103 9.90 6.50 24.98
C GLU A 103 10.95 6.09 26.02
N GLY A 104 10.57 6.20 27.29
CA GLY A 104 11.45 5.91 28.41
C GLY A 104 10.98 6.53 29.71
N ILE A 105 11.64 6.16 30.81
CA ILE A 105 11.34 6.69 32.15
C ILE A 105 11.92 8.09 32.39
N GLY A 106 12.60 8.68 31.41
CA GLY A 106 13.18 10.03 31.49
C GLY A 106 14.47 10.10 32.30
N ILE A 107 15.42 9.20 32.06
CA ILE A 107 16.75 9.23 32.71
C ILE A 107 17.86 9.41 31.68
N SER A 108 18.89 10.15 32.04
CA SER A 108 20.20 10.06 31.40
C SER A 108 21.00 8.98 32.11
N PHE A 109 21.54 8.02 31.37
CA PHE A 109 22.29 6.90 31.93
C PHE A 109 23.63 6.69 31.23
N ARG A 110 24.54 6.00 31.93
CA ARG A 110 25.80 5.50 31.39
C ARG A 110 25.94 4.04 31.77
N ILE A 111 26.50 3.25 30.86
CA ILE A 111 26.90 1.87 31.15
C ILE A 111 28.30 1.91 31.78
N GLU A 112 28.41 1.55 33.06
CA GLU A 112 29.69 1.41 33.76
C GLU A 112 29.80 -0.01 34.34
N LYS A 113 30.89 -0.72 34.01
CA LYS A 113 31.18 -2.09 34.50
C LYS A 113 29.99 -3.04 34.33
N ASP A 114 29.39 -3.07 33.15
CA ASP A 114 28.26 -3.95 32.81
C ASP A 114 26.99 -3.67 33.63
N THR A 115 26.82 -2.46 34.16
CA THR A 115 25.60 -2.02 34.84
C THR A 115 25.16 -0.66 34.32
N ILE A 116 23.85 -0.49 34.13
CA ILE A 116 23.26 0.81 33.79
C ILE A 116 23.23 1.66 35.06
N THR A 117 23.96 2.77 35.05
CA THR A 117 24.01 3.75 36.14
C THR A 117 23.32 5.04 35.69
N VAL A 118 22.39 5.54 36.50
CA VAL A 118 21.69 6.81 36.28
C VAL A 118 22.67 7.96 36.49
N ILE A 119 22.86 8.79 35.46
CA ILE A 119 23.63 10.04 35.57
C ILE A 119 22.76 11.12 36.20
N ASN A 120 21.54 11.32 35.67
CA ASN A 120 20.56 12.24 36.21
C ASN A 120 19.16 11.98 35.63
N PRO A 121 18.08 12.13 36.42
CA PRO A 121 16.72 12.24 35.91
C PRO A 121 16.53 13.50 35.06
N ILE A 122 15.64 13.44 34.07
CA ILE A 122 15.21 14.63 33.32
C ILE A 122 14.30 15.48 34.23
N PRO A 123 14.57 16.79 34.40
CA PRO A 123 13.74 17.67 35.21
C PRO A 123 12.28 17.71 34.72
N GLY A 124 11.32 17.52 35.63
CA GLY A 124 9.89 17.41 35.35
C GLY A 124 9.44 16.05 34.79
N GLY A 125 10.39 15.12 34.56
CA GLY A 125 10.14 13.80 33.99
C GLY A 125 9.52 12.80 34.96
N PRO A 126 9.04 11.63 34.46
CA PRO A 126 8.46 10.58 35.30
C PRO A 126 9.44 10.05 36.36
N SER A 127 10.72 9.91 36.01
CA SER A 127 11.81 9.47 36.89
C SER A 127 12.01 10.36 38.13
N GLU A 128 11.93 11.67 37.97
CA GLU A 128 12.05 12.62 39.09
C GLU A 128 10.84 12.50 40.03
N LYS A 129 9.63 12.30 39.49
CA LYS A 129 8.41 12.13 40.28
C LYS A 129 8.42 10.87 41.15
N VAL A 130 9.09 9.81 40.69
CA VAL A 130 9.29 8.57 41.47
C VAL A 130 10.54 8.61 42.34
N GLY A 131 11.28 9.72 42.34
CA GLY A 131 12.42 9.94 43.23
C GLY A 131 13.72 9.23 42.82
N LEU A 132 13.87 8.85 41.55
CA LEU A 132 15.16 8.36 41.04
C LEU A 132 16.23 9.44 41.21
N MET A 133 17.44 9.03 41.59
CA MET A 133 18.55 9.95 41.82
C MET A 133 19.76 9.64 40.95
N ALA A 134 20.62 10.63 40.78
CA ALA A 134 21.95 10.43 40.21
C ALA A 134 22.73 9.39 41.03
N GLY A 135 23.27 8.38 40.35
CA GLY A 135 24.04 7.29 40.95
C GLY A 135 23.27 5.99 41.16
N ASP A 136 21.96 5.97 40.94
CA ASP A 136 21.17 4.74 41.04
C ASP A 136 21.62 3.72 39.98
N ARG A 137 21.65 2.43 40.36
CA ARG A 137 22.05 1.32 39.48
C ARG A 137 20.84 0.47 39.17
N ILE A 138 20.55 0.28 37.88
CA ILE A 138 19.48 -0.59 37.42
C ILE A 138 20.03 -2.02 37.37
N ILE A 139 19.59 -2.85 38.31
CA ILE A 139 20.05 -4.24 38.48
C ILE A 139 19.12 -5.27 37.85
N ASN A 140 17.85 -4.92 37.63
CA ASN A 140 16.85 -5.77 37.00
C ASN A 140 15.74 -4.91 36.39
N VAL A 141 15.09 -5.43 35.35
CA VAL A 141 13.97 -4.77 34.63
C VAL A 141 12.75 -5.68 34.66
#